data_AF-A0A936Y8J1-F1
#
_entry.id   AF-A0A936Y8J1-F1
#
_cell.length_a   1.000
_cell.length_b   1.000
_cell.length_c   1.000
_cell.angle_alpha   90.00
_cell.angle_beta   90.00
_cell.angle_gamma   90.00
#
_symmetry.space_group_name_H-M   'P 1'
#
loop_
_entity.id
_entity.type
_entity.pdbx_description
1 polymer ?
#
loop_
_entity_poly.entity_id
_entity_poly.type
_entity_poly.pdbx_seq_one_letter_code
_entity_poly.pdbx_strand_id
1 'polypeptide(L)'
;MQPHFLKKKDIIILVESTDNGKPAWWYVKCNNRISAEKIKGVCRLGNLDTIPLQEYGEIILSGWGANPPPEAIKQIEEQYN
;
A
#
# COMPACT_ATOMS: atom_id res chain seq x y z
N MET A 1 -32.49 5.34 15.00
CA MET A 1 -31.31 4.46 14.99
C MET A 1 -30.29 5.05 14.01
N GLN A 2 -29.23 5.67 14.51
CA GLN A 2 -28.18 6.24 13.64
C GLN A 2 -27.17 5.13 13.28
N PRO A 3 -26.75 5.00 12.01
CA PRO A 3 -25.70 4.05 11.65
C PRO A 3 -24.39 4.52 12.27
N HIS A 4 -23.85 3.73 13.21
CA HIS A 4 -22.47 3.83 13.66
C HIS A 4 -21.56 3.49 12.47
N PHE A 5 -21.00 4.52 11.83
CA PHE A 5 -19.82 4.31 10.99
C PHE A 5 -18.68 3.91 11.91
N LEU A 6 -18.45 2.60 12.04
CA LEU A 6 -17.25 2.03 12.63
C LEU A 6 -16.04 2.81 12.09
N LYS A 7 -15.21 3.36 13.00
CA LYS A 7 -13.95 4.04 12.69
C LYS A 7 -13.29 3.31 11.50
N LYS A 8 -13.14 3.99 10.36
CA LYS A 8 -12.48 3.44 9.17
C LYS A 8 -11.14 2.86 9.64
N LYS A 9 -11.02 1.53 9.66
CA LYS A 9 -9.71 0.90 9.80
C LYS A 9 -8.94 1.29 8.55
N ASP A 10 -7.84 2.01 8.74
CA ASP A 10 -6.95 2.33 7.64
C ASP A 10 -6.37 1.03 7.09
N ILE A 11 -6.53 0.78 5.79
CA ILE A 11 -6.08 -0.46 5.16
C ILE A 11 -4.75 -0.17 4.50
N ILE A 12 -3.65 -0.65 5.09
CA ILE A 12 -2.33 -0.49 4.52
C ILE A 12 -1.94 -1.73 3.74
N ILE A 13 -1.43 -1.51 2.53
CA ILE A 13 -0.96 -2.56 1.62
C ILE A 13 0.51 -2.28 1.31
N LEU A 14 1.35 -3.29 1.53
CA LEU A 14 2.70 -3.33 1.00
C LEU A 14 2.65 -3.80 -0.45
N VAL A 15 3.29 -3.03 -1.32
CA VAL A 15 3.42 -3.30 -2.74
C VAL A 15 4.89 -3.46 -3.03
N GLU A 16 5.29 -4.64 -3.51
CA GLU A 16 6.65 -4.95 -3.93
C GLU A 16 6.68 -5.00 -5.45
N SER A 17 7.57 -4.23 -6.08
CA SER A 17 7.75 -4.24 -7.53
C SER A 17 9.18 -4.00 -7.94
N THR A 18 9.39 -3.95 -9.25
CA THR A 18 10.67 -3.59 -9.85
C THR A 18 10.45 -2.31 -10.66
N ASP A 19 11.06 -1.21 -10.24
CA ASP A 19 11.09 0.05 -10.99
C ASP A 19 12.43 0.14 -11.72
N ASN A 20 12.40 0.27 -13.05
CA ASN A 20 13.61 0.37 -13.89
C ASN A 20 14.65 -0.76 -13.65
N GLY A 21 14.18 -1.99 -13.42
CA GLY A 21 15.06 -3.14 -13.14
C GLY A 21 15.65 -3.15 -11.73
N LYS A 22 15.24 -2.22 -10.86
CA LYS A 22 15.63 -2.18 -9.44
C LYS A 22 14.43 -2.55 -8.57
N PRO A 23 14.60 -3.44 -7.58
CA PRO A 23 13.51 -3.75 -6.68
C PRO A 23 13.17 -2.51 -5.85
N ALA A 24 11.87 -2.27 -5.66
CA ALA A 24 11.32 -1.16 -4.92
C ALA A 24 10.03 -1.59 -4.22
N TRP A 25 9.67 -0.86 -3.18
CA TRP A 25 8.48 -1.13 -2.38
C TRP A 25 7.75 0.16 -2.05
N TRP A 26 6.42 0.06 -1.92
CA TRP A 26 5.54 1.17 -1.57
C TRP A 26 4.48 0.69 -0.58
N TYR A 27 4.31 1.43 0.50
CA TYR A 27 3.17 1.32 1.39
C TYR A 27 2.06 2.26 0.92
N VAL A 28 0.91 1.68 0.63
CA VAL A 28 -0.26 2.40 0.15
C VAL A 28 -1.39 2.29 1.17
N LYS A 29 -1.83 3.44 1.67
CA LYS A 29 -3.01 3.60 2.51
C LYS A 29 -4.26 3.63 1.64
N CYS A 30 -4.96 2.51 1.60
CA CYS A 30 -6.21 2.37 0.89
C CYS A 30 -7.37 2.89 1.74
N ASN A 31 -8.20 3.75 1.15
CA ASN A 31 -9.41 4.24 1.80
C ASN A 31 -10.48 3.15 1.96
N ASN A 32 -10.52 2.19 1.02
CA ASN A 32 -11.55 1.15 0.94
C ASN A 32 -10.91 -0.22 0.61
N ARG A 33 -11.58 -1.31 1.02
CA ARG A 33 -11.14 -2.69 0.73
C ARG A 33 -11.03 -3.00 -0.77
N ILE A 34 -11.93 -2.44 -1.57
CA ILE A 34 -11.94 -2.62 -3.03
C ILE A 34 -10.62 -2.12 -3.65
N SER A 35 -10.12 -0.96 -3.20
CA SER A 35 -8.83 -0.43 -3.66
C SER A 35 -7.69 -1.37 -3.32
N ALA A 36 -7.65 -1.88 -2.09
CA ALA A 36 -6.65 -2.83 -1.65
C ALA A 36 -6.65 -4.13 -2.49
N GLU A 37 -7.84 -4.65 -2.84
CA GLU A 37 -7.95 -5.85 -3.68
C GLU A 37 -7.49 -5.59 -5.12
N LYS A 38 -7.79 -4.42 -5.68
CA LYS A 38 -7.27 -4.03 -7.00
C LYS A 38 -5.74 -3.94 -7.00
N ILE A 39 -5.15 -3.27 -6.01
CA ILE A 39 -3.68 -3.18 -5.87
C ILE A 39 -3.04 -4.58 -5.77
N LYS A 40 -3.61 -5.47 -4.96
CA LYS A 40 -3.13 -6.86 -4.87
C LYS A 40 -3.23 -7.62 -6.19
N GLY A 41 -4.34 -7.44 -6.91
CA GLY A 41 -4.54 -8.07 -8.22
C GLY A 41 -3.49 -7.62 -9.24
N VAL A 42 -3.23 -6.32 -9.29
CA VAL A 42 -2.28 -5.76 -10.27
C VAL A 42 -0.82 -6.02 -9.89
N CYS A 43 -0.51 -6.08 -8.60
CA CYS A 43 0.80 -6.51 -8.10
C CYS A 43 1.10 -7.95 -8.54
N ARG A 44 0.13 -8.86 -8.44
CA ARG A 44 0.27 -10.24 -8.95
C ARG A 44 0.47 -10.31 -10.45
N LEU A 45 -0.11 -9.38 -11.21
CA LEU A 45 0.03 -9.33 -12.66
C LEU A 45 1.36 -8.69 -13.11
N GLY A 46 2.19 -8.19 -12.19
CA GLY A 46 3.49 -7.59 -12.51
C GLY A 46 3.41 -6.25 -13.27
N ASN A 47 2.22 -5.64 -13.37
CA ASN A 47 1.98 -4.41 -14.14
C ASN A 47 1.97 -3.17 -13.25
N LEU A 48 2.77 -3.13 -12.18
CA LEU A 48 2.75 -2.00 -11.24
C LEU A 48 3.39 -0.73 -11.79
N ASP A 49 4.31 -0.85 -12.74
CA ASP A 49 5.03 0.27 -13.37
C ASP A 49 4.07 1.24 -14.08
N THR A 50 2.92 0.75 -14.55
CA THR A 50 1.92 1.53 -15.30
C THR A 50 0.72 1.96 -14.47
N ILE A 51 0.65 1.61 -13.19
CA ILE A 51 -0.56 1.80 -12.40
C ILE A 51 -0.36 2.91 -11.37
N PRO A 52 -1.16 3.99 -11.44
CA PRO A 52 -1.08 5.07 -10.48
C PRO A 52 -1.65 4.59 -9.14
N LEU A 53 -0.79 4.13 -8.23
CA LEU A 53 -1.14 3.74 -6.87
C LEU A 53 -1.94 4.84 -6.13
N GLN A 54 -1.68 6.10 -6.50
CA GLN A 54 -2.38 7.30 -6.04
C GLN A 54 -3.89 7.31 -6.34
N GLU A 55 -4.36 6.61 -7.39
CA GLU A 55 -5.79 6.48 -7.69
C GLU A 55 -6.51 5.49 -6.76
N TYR A 56 -5.76 4.58 -6.16
CA TYR A 56 -6.31 3.54 -5.27
C TYR A 56 -6.20 3.94 -3.80
N GLY A 57 -5.17 4.72 -3.44
CA GLY A 57 -4.92 5.17 -2.09
C GLY A 57 -3.79 6.19 -2.01
N GLU A 58 -3.41 6.55 -0.79
CA GLU A 58 -2.31 7.47 -0.55
C GLU A 58 -1.01 6.70 -0.32
N ILE A 59 0.06 7.07 -1.03
CA ILE A 59 1.38 6.49 -0.76
C ILE A 59 1.93 7.18 0.48
N ILE A 60 2.08 6.42 1.55
CA ILE A 60 2.52 6.92 2.86
C ILE A 60 4.01 6.69 3.09
N LEU A 61 4.58 5.68 2.44
CA LEU A 61 6.00 5.38 2.54
C LEU A 61 6.44 4.61 1.29
N SER A 62 7.65 4.85 0.82
CA SER A 62 8.24 4.11 -0.28
C SER A 62 9.74 4.01 -0.11
N GLY A 63 10.34 3.04 -0.78
CA GLY A 63 11.79 2.89 -0.79
C GLY A 63 12.27 1.88 -1.81
N TRP A 64 13.58 1.79 -1.90
CA TRP A 64 14.28 0.87 -2.77
C TRP A 64 14.65 -0.41 -2.01
N GLY A 65 14.77 -1.52 -2.73
CA GLY A 65 15.05 -2.84 -2.19
C GLY A 65 13.91 -3.82 -2.43
N ALA A 66 14.18 -5.11 -2.23
CA ALA A 66 13.16 -6.14 -2.34
C ALA A 66 12.14 -6.06 -1.19
N ASN A 67 12.60 -5.69 0.00
CA ASN A 67 11.79 -5.61 1.20
C ASN A 67 11.98 -4.27 1.92
N PRO A 68 10.92 -3.78 2.61
CA PRO A 68 11.04 -2.63 3.48
C PRO A 68 11.97 -2.90 4.67
N PRO A 69 12.82 -1.94 5.06
CA PRO A 69 13.67 -2.08 6.24
C PRO A 69 12.81 -2.12 7.53
N PRO A 70 13.34 -2.70 8.63
CA PRO A 70 12.61 -2.80 9.89
C PRO A 70 12.16 -1.45 10.44
N GLU A 71 12.91 -0.38 10.17
CA GLU A 71 12.54 0.99 10.57
C GLU A 71 11.26 1.46 9.87
N ALA A 72 11.13 1.18 8.56
CA ALA A 72 9.93 1.49 7.78
C ALA A 72 8.71 0.69 8.28
N ILE A 73 8.88 -0.60 8.56
CA ILE A 73 7.82 -1.45 9.12
C ILE A 73 7.34 -0.87 10.45
N LYS A 74 8.28 -0.55 11.34
CA LYS A 74 7.98 -0.01 12.66
C LYS A 74 7.24 1.33 12.58
N GLN A 75 7.65 2.23 11.69
CA GLN A 75 6.94 3.50 11.46
C GLN A 75 5.48 3.29 11.02
N ILE A 76 5.24 2.31 10.15
CA ILE A 76 3.90 1.98 9.67
C ILE A 76 3.06 1.37 10.79
N GLU A 77 3.63 0.45 11.56
CA GLU A 77 2.96 -0.12 12.72
C GLU A 77 2.64 0.95 13.77
N GLU A 78 3.57 1.84 14.12
CA GLU A 78 3.33 2.90 15.11
C GLU A 78 2.28 3.92 14.67
N GLN A 79 2.19 4.24 13.38
CA GLN A 79 1.23 5.24 12.89
C GLN A 79 -0.17 4.70 12.60
N TYR A 80 -0.32 3.39 12.36
CA TYR A 80 -1.55 2.82 11.82
C TYR A 80 -2.06 1.56 12.52
N ASN A 81 -1.45 1.14 13.62
CA ASN A 81 -1.95 0.09 14.53
C ASN A 81 -3.01 0.64 15.49
#